data_AF-A0A8J7W3P1-F1
#
_entry.id   AF-A0A8J7W3P1-F1
#
_cell.length_a   1.000
_cell.length_b   1.000
_cell.length_c   1.000
_cell.angle_alpha   90.00
_cell.angle_beta   90.00
_cell.angle_gamma   90.00
#
_symmetry.space_group_name_H-M   'P 1'
#
loop_
_entity.id
_entity.type
_entity.pdbx_description
1 polymer ?
#
loop_
_entity_poly.entity_id
_entity_poly.type
_entity_poly.pdbx_seq_one_letter_code
_entity_poly.pdbx_strand_id
1 'polypeptide(L)'
;MADIQNLIKTINNKFTNNDYTVSKIYKDEPILKTAAQMANFTPPKYREMRKLVKSSPGFYASDTAQIFYEQGKFMEDYTDDYQYNGEFRSYYPTYQSMTDQQLRGYFSWRTRVRDGIIDKTSLSFVFVYIYELLMQIGVSSAEEGFYKIKNFWQIYKDIDPKINHYIKLWLKDYVIYNGLEKHLLDDFSDMNLDHTILTLINCYSHSADEIFSALNSLSSYNLENSRFYKLYSDDVKHVVYNVFAELTEYYNKKRKNSICEKFFGKIMTNQYVMFNSAVFYNHEIHKDCVYEINDVCKYICKNGKWTYERFFFFKDKNKHIGELLKTIDFIMRQEYDFKSTLKVDMVKKVYQDIIQKVIGELLEEKKKKSVPKIEIDISKLQNIRKTALETQNKLIVEDSEEITISDVPEAAAQVAAAVQEDAANLSNIEYEFMKCLLYGKDYSDLVKSNGLMLSVLIDSINEKLFDLFCDTVLIFDGDEPELIEDYEDELKAIIL
;
A
#
# COMPACT_ATOMS: atom_id res chain seq x y z
N MET A 1 -88.39 -49.71 -42.50
CA MET A 1 -88.26 -48.35 -43.05
C MET A 1 -88.93 -47.26 -42.19
N ALA A 2 -89.99 -47.55 -41.42
CA ALA A 2 -90.63 -46.58 -40.52
C ALA A 2 -89.90 -46.34 -39.17
N ASP A 3 -88.95 -47.20 -38.79
CA ASP A 3 -88.29 -47.12 -37.47
C ASP A 3 -87.04 -46.22 -37.45
N ILE A 4 -86.37 -46.07 -38.60
CA ILE A 4 -85.16 -45.24 -38.74
C ILE A 4 -85.52 -43.75 -38.73
N GLN A 5 -86.65 -43.37 -39.33
CA GLN A 5 -87.12 -41.98 -39.33
C GLN A 5 -87.57 -41.51 -37.94
N ASN A 6 -88.15 -42.39 -37.12
CA ASN A 6 -88.48 -42.07 -35.73
C ASN A 6 -87.23 -41.93 -34.86
N LEU A 7 -86.20 -42.75 -35.10
CA LEU A 7 -84.91 -42.62 -34.42
C LEU A 7 -84.22 -41.28 -34.75
N ILE A 8 -84.21 -40.89 -36.04
CA ILE A 8 -83.65 -39.61 -36.50
C ILE A 8 -84.44 -38.42 -35.91
N LYS A 9 -85.77 -38.51 -35.82
CA LYS A 9 -86.61 -37.44 -35.25
C LYS A 9 -86.40 -37.30 -33.73
N THR A 10 -86.18 -38.42 -33.03
CA THR A 10 -85.90 -38.44 -31.58
C THR A 10 -84.51 -37.88 -31.26
N ILE A 11 -83.52 -38.18 -32.11
CA ILE A 11 -82.16 -37.63 -31.97
C ILE A 11 -82.17 -36.12 -32.26
N ASN A 12 -82.83 -35.67 -33.34
CA ASN A 12 -82.91 -34.24 -33.65
C ASN A 12 -83.68 -33.43 -32.57
N ASN A 13 -84.76 -33.96 -32.00
CA ASN A 13 -85.47 -33.30 -30.90
C ASN A 13 -84.67 -33.22 -29.59
N LYS A 14 -83.69 -34.12 -29.37
CA LYS A 14 -82.75 -34.00 -28.24
C LYS A 14 -81.68 -32.94 -28.46
N PHE A 15 -81.37 -32.59 -29.70
CA PHE A 15 -80.42 -31.52 -30.03
C PHE A 15 -81.09 -30.13 -30.12
N THR A 16 -82.41 -30.04 -30.33
CA THR A 16 -83.13 -28.76 -30.42
C THR A 16 -83.63 -28.21 -29.08
N ASN A 17 -83.57 -28.98 -27.98
CA ASN A 17 -84.02 -28.54 -26.65
C ASN A 17 -82.87 -28.25 -25.66
N ASN A 18 -81.63 -28.16 -26.13
CA ASN A 18 -80.53 -27.60 -25.36
C ASN A 18 -80.14 -26.23 -25.93
N ASP A 19 -80.98 -25.24 -25.63
CA ASP A 19 -80.64 -23.81 -25.66
C ASP A 19 -79.60 -23.48 -24.56
N TYR A 20 -78.45 -24.16 -24.63
CA TYR A 20 -77.22 -23.80 -23.93
C TYR A 20 -76.02 -24.02 -24.87
N THR A 21 -76.13 -23.57 -26.12
CA THR A 21 -74.98 -23.02 -26.84
C THR A 21 -74.61 -21.69 -26.18
N VAL A 22 -74.13 -21.77 -24.94
CA VAL A 22 -73.30 -20.70 -24.39
C VAL A 22 -72.11 -20.64 -25.32
N SER A 23 -71.93 -19.50 -25.98
CA SER A 23 -70.67 -19.07 -26.53
C SER A 23 -69.63 -19.11 -25.42
N LYS A 24 -69.02 -20.28 -25.17
CA LYS A 24 -67.78 -20.35 -24.40
C LYS A 24 -66.72 -19.75 -25.30
N ILE A 25 -66.66 -18.42 -25.26
CA ILE A 25 -65.44 -17.68 -25.55
C ILE A 25 -64.38 -18.38 -24.71
N TYR A 26 -63.46 -19.10 -25.37
CA TYR A 26 -62.28 -19.63 -24.72
C TYR A 26 -61.58 -18.43 -24.06
N LYS A 27 -61.68 -18.33 -22.74
CA LYS A 27 -60.84 -17.47 -21.93
C LYS A 27 -59.77 -18.36 -21.36
N ASP A 28 -58.56 -17.84 -21.23
CA ASP A 28 -57.46 -18.56 -20.60
C ASP A 28 -57.89 -18.98 -19.19
N GLU A 29 -58.22 -20.26 -19.01
CA GLU A 29 -58.45 -20.84 -17.70
C GLU A 29 -57.07 -21.16 -17.09
N PRO A 30 -56.78 -20.69 -15.86
CA PRO A 30 -55.51 -20.96 -15.22
C PRO A 30 -55.36 -22.47 -15.02
N ILE A 31 -54.25 -23.03 -15.49
CA ILE A 31 -53.91 -24.44 -15.24
C ILE A 31 -53.78 -24.62 -13.72
N LEU A 32 -54.76 -25.29 -13.11
CA LEU A 32 -54.78 -25.60 -11.68
C LEU A 32 -53.65 -26.59 -11.36
N LYS A 33 -52.53 -26.08 -10.86
CA LYS A 33 -51.45 -26.90 -10.29
C LYS A 33 -51.71 -27.08 -8.79
N THR A 34 -51.51 -28.28 -8.27
CA THR A 34 -51.56 -28.50 -6.81
C THR A 34 -50.43 -27.74 -6.11
N ALA A 35 -50.59 -27.42 -4.83
CA ALA A 35 -49.54 -26.75 -4.05
C ALA A 35 -48.19 -27.49 -4.10
N ALA A 36 -48.21 -28.84 -4.11
CA ALA A 36 -47.03 -29.66 -4.29
C ALA A 36 -46.43 -29.57 -5.71
N GLN A 37 -47.27 -29.47 -6.75
CA GLN A 37 -46.83 -29.24 -8.12
C GLN A 37 -46.29 -27.82 -8.32
N MET A 38 -46.79 -26.83 -7.59
CA MET A 38 -46.25 -25.47 -7.58
C MET A 38 -44.90 -25.38 -6.85
N ALA A 39 -44.78 -26.04 -5.69
CA ALA A 39 -43.54 -26.06 -4.91
C ALA A 39 -42.36 -26.73 -5.66
N ASN A 40 -42.65 -27.71 -6.52
CA ASN A 40 -41.66 -28.42 -7.33
C ASN A 40 -41.69 -28.01 -8.81
N PHE A 41 -42.35 -26.89 -9.14
CA PHE A 41 -42.41 -26.44 -10.53
C PHE A 41 -41.05 -25.87 -10.95
N THR A 42 -40.37 -26.55 -11.87
CA THR A 42 -39.22 -25.99 -12.58
C THR A 42 -39.66 -25.52 -13.97
N PRO A 43 -39.55 -24.21 -14.30
CA PRO A 43 -39.80 -23.67 -15.63
C PRO A 43 -39.05 -24.46 -16.72
N PRO A 44 -39.67 -24.65 -17.91
CA PRO A 44 -39.08 -25.47 -18.99
C PRO A 44 -37.66 -25.04 -19.39
N LYS A 45 -37.38 -23.74 -19.33
CA LYS A 45 -36.09 -23.15 -19.73
C LYS A 45 -34.91 -23.72 -18.94
N TYR A 46 -35.09 -24.08 -17.66
CA TYR A 46 -34.03 -24.75 -16.88
C TYR A 46 -33.70 -26.15 -17.40
N ARG A 47 -34.71 -26.91 -17.85
CA ARG A 47 -34.48 -28.24 -18.44
C ARG A 47 -33.74 -28.12 -19.76
N GLU A 48 -34.03 -27.08 -20.54
CA GLU A 48 -33.32 -26.77 -21.79
C GLU A 48 -31.88 -26.36 -21.52
N MET A 49 -31.65 -25.44 -20.56
CA MET A 49 -30.33 -25.04 -20.10
C MET A 49 -29.49 -26.26 -19.67
N ARG A 50 -30.07 -27.21 -18.93
CA ARG A 50 -29.37 -28.43 -18.50
C ARG A 50 -29.02 -29.39 -19.66
N LYS A 51 -29.75 -29.34 -20.79
CA LYS A 51 -29.45 -30.20 -21.95
C LYS A 51 -28.20 -29.75 -22.71
N LEU A 52 -27.76 -28.49 -22.55
CA LEU A 52 -26.56 -27.95 -23.22
C LEU A 52 -25.28 -28.72 -22.86
N VAL A 53 -25.26 -29.46 -21.75
CA VAL A 53 -24.14 -30.33 -21.34
C VAL A 53 -23.78 -31.40 -22.37
N LYS A 54 -24.76 -31.86 -23.17
CA LYS A 54 -24.59 -33.03 -24.05
C LYS A 54 -23.75 -32.74 -25.31
N SER A 55 -23.35 -31.49 -25.54
CA SER A 55 -22.59 -31.08 -26.73
C SER A 55 -21.07 -31.06 -26.52
N SER A 56 -20.58 -31.20 -25.28
CA SER A 56 -19.14 -31.14 -24.95
C SER A 56 -18.62 -32.51 -24.49
N PRO A 57 -17.79 -33.20 -25.29
CA PRO A 57 -17.16 -34.45 -24.88
C PRO A 57 -15.88 -34.15 -24.10
N GLY A 58 -15.92 -34.16 -22.76
CA GLY A 58 -14.68 -34.11 -21.99
C GLY A 58 -14.82 -34.04 -20.47
N PHE A 59 -13.79 -34.55 -19.80
CA PHE A 59 -13.64 -34.67 -18.34
C PHE A 59 -12.74 -33.55 -17.76
N TYR A 60 -12.56 -32.42 -18.45
CA TYR A 60 -11.61 -31.36 -18.07
C TYR A 60 -12.30 -30.09 -17.53
N ALA A 61 -11.59 -29.32 -16.70
CA ALA A 61 -12.07 -28.05 -16.14
C ALA A 61 -12.42 -27.00 -17.23
N SER A 62 -11.78 -27.07 -18.40
CA SER A 62 -12.13 -26.28 -19.60
C SER A 62 -13.58 -26.50 -20.03
N ASP A 63 -14.07 -27.72 -19.91
CA ASP A 63 -15.41 -28.11 -20.33
C ASP A 63 -16.46 -27.56 -19.36
N THR A 64 -16.10 -27.42 -18.07
CA THR A 64 -16.99 -26.85 -17.05
C THR A 64 -17.17 -25.35 -17.21
N ALA A 65 -16.10 -24.61 -17.49
CA ALA A 65 -16.18 -23.17 -17.75
C ALA A 65 -16.91 -22.88 -19.08
N GLN A 66 -16.67 -23.69 -20.12
CA GLN A 66 -17.39 -23.58 -21.38
C GLN A 66 -18.88 -23.82 -21.20
N ILE A 67 -19.28 -24.92 -20.54
CA ILE A 67 -20.68 -25.21 -20.24
C ILE A 67 -21.30 -24.07 -19.44
N PHE A 68 -20.57 -23.53 -18.45
CA PHE A 68 -21.04 -22.37 -17.69
C PHE A 68 -21.35 -21.18 -18.60
N TYR A 69 -20.42 -20.82 -19.49
CA TYR A 69 -20.61 -19.72 -20.43
C TYR A 69 -21.83 -19.92 -21.34
N GLU A 70 -21.96 -21.10 -21.95
CA GLU A 70 -23.07 -21.43 -22.84
C GLU A 70 -24.42 -21.36 -22.12
N GLN A 71 -24.49 -21.89 -20.89
CA GLN A 71 -25.68 -21.80 -20.06
C GLN A 71 -25.99 -20.37 -19.63
N GLY A 72 -24.96 -19.59 -19.28
CA GLY A 72 -25.10 -18.19 -18.90
C GLY A 72 -25.63 -17.34 -20.06
N LYS A 73 -25.09 -17.52 -21.27
CA LYS A 73 -25.60 -16.86 -22.49
C LYS A 73 -27.03 -17.30 -22.82
N PHE A 74 -27.35 -18.58 -22.70
CA PHE A 74 -28.72 -19.07 -22.91
C PHE A 74 -29.73 -18.46 -21.92
N MET A 75 -29.28 -18.18 -20.68
CA MET A 75 -30.08 -17.60 -19.61
C MET A 75 -29.87 -16.09 -19.44
N GLU A 76 -29.23 -15.43 -20.41
CA GLU A 76 -28.80 -14.03 -20.29
C GLU A 76 -29.95 -13.11 -19.88
N ASP A 77 -31.07 -13.16 -20.60
CA ASP A 77 -32.26 -12.33 -20.34
C ASP A 77 -33.32 -13.03 -19.48
N TYR A 78 -33.03 -14.21 -18.94
CA TYR A 78 -34.00 -14.93 -18.15
C TYR A 78 -34.15 -14.31 -16.75
N THR A 79 -35.40 -14.05 -16.37
CA THR A 79 -35.80 -13.60 -15.03
C THR A 79 -36.64 -14.68 -14.33
N ASP A 80 -36.61 -14.68 -13.01
CA ASP A 80 -37.45 -15.56 -12.18
C ASP A 80 -37.91 -14.81 -10.92
N ASP A 81 -38.95 -15.34 -10.27
CA ASP A 81 -39.51 -14.82 -9.03
C ASP A 81 -39.89 -16.00 -8.11
N TYR A 82 -38.86 -16.58 -7.52
CA TYR A 82 -38.93 -17.70 -6.60
C TYR A 82 -38.30 -17.33 -5.27
N GLN A 83 -39.08 -17.49 -4.20
CA GLN A 83 -38.60 -17.31 -2.84
C GLN A 83 -37.75 -18.51 -2.41
N TYR A 84 -36.45 -18.30 -2.31
CA TYR A 84 -35.48 -19.32 -1.86
C TYR A 84 -34.85 -18.91 -0.53
N ASN A 85 -35.05 -19.74 0.50
CA ASN A 85 -34.55 -19.51 1.86
C ASN A 85 -33.40 -20.47 2.25
N GLY A 86 -32.85 -21.21 1.29
CA GLY A 86 -31.77 -22.18 1.54
C GLY A 86 -30.36 -21.59 1.37
N GLU A 87 -29.35 -22.42 1.59
CA GLU A 87 -27.96 -22.09 1.31
C GLU A 87 -27.39 -22.93 0.14
N PHE A 88 -26.42 -22.35 -0.56
CA PHE A 88 -25.62 -23.04 -1.56
C PHE A 88 -24.14 -22.73 -1.33
N ARG A 89 -23.32 -23.78 -1.19
CA ARG A 89 -21.87 -23.65 -0.98
C ARG A 89 -21.13 -24.54 -1.96
N SER A 90 -20.23 -23.94 -2.72
CA SER A 90 -19.30 -24.61 -3.62
C SER A 90 -18.07 -23.73 -3.83
N TYR A 91 -16.89 -24.34 -3.95
CA TYR A 91 -15.61 -23.64 -4.14
C TYR A 91 -15.50 -23.00 -5.53
N TYR A 92 -15.98 -23.69 -6.57
CA TYR A 92 -16.06 -23.18 -7.95
C TYR A 92 -17.51 -23.33 -8.43
N PRO A 93 -18.41 -22.44 -7.99
CA PRO A 93 -19.83 -22.60 -8.24
C PRO A 93 -20.17 -22.38 -9.72
N THR A 94 -21.09 -23.20 -10.23
CA THR A 94 -21.61 -23.16 -11.60
C THR A 94 -23.10 -23.51 -11.58
N TYR A 95 -23.83 -23.27 -12.68
CA TYR A 95 -25.23 -23.71 -12.77
C TYR A 95 -25.39 -25.22 -12.62
N GLN A 96 -24.40 -26.01 -13.05
CA GLN A 96 -24.42 -27.48 -12.95
C GLN A 96 -24.36 -28.00 -11.52
N SER A 97 -23.69 -27.27 -10.63
CA SER A 97 -23.59 -27.66 -9.22
C SER A 97 -24.83 -27.30 -8.40
N MET A 98 -25.80 -26.61 -8.99
CA MET A 98 -27.05 -26.22 -8.33
C MET A 98 -28.19 -27.21 -8.62
N THR A 99 -29.00 -27.49 -7.60
CA THR A 99 -30.31 -28.12 -7.76
C THR A 99 -31.29 -27.19 -8.48
N ASP A 100 -32.42 -27.71 -8.96
CA ASP A 100 -33.43 -26.87 -9.61
C ASP A 100 -33.95 -25.75 -8.69
N GLN A 101 -34.17 -26.04 -7.40
CA GLN A 101 -34.58 -25.02 -6.43
C GLN A 101 -33.49 -23.96 -6.20
N GLN A 102 -32.22 -24.36 -6.18
CA GLN A 102 -31.10 -23.43 -6.09
C GLN A 102 -30.97 -22.57 -7.35
N LEU A 103 -31.19 -23.12 -8.55
CA LEU A 103 -31.24 -22.35 -9.79
C LEU A 103 -32.39 -21.34 -9.77
N ARG A 104 -33.60 -21.75 -9.38
CA ARG A 104 -34.73 -20.82 -9.19
C ARG A 104 -34.33 -19.69 -8.24
N GLY A 105 -33.73 -20.02 -7.10
CA GLY A 105 -33.26 -19.05 -6.11
C GLY A 105 -32.20 -18.10 -6.66
N TYR A 106 -31.20 -18.61 -7.37
CA TYR A 106 -30.14 -17.83 -7.99
C TYR A 106 -30.71 -16.84 -9.02
N PHE A 107 -31.50 -17.31 -9.99
CA PHE A 107 -32.03 -16.44 -11.05
C PHE A 107 -33.03 -15.41 -10.50
N SER A 108 -33.76 -15.72 -9.43
CA SER A 108 -34.63 -14.75 -8.76
C SER A 108 -33.82 -13.67 -8.04
N TRP A 109 -32.75 -14.07 -7.33
CA TRP A 109 -31.84 -13.12 -6.69
C TRP A 109 -31.09 -12.28 -7.73
N ARG A 110 -30.60 -12.88 -8.82
CA ARG A 110 -29.97 -12.18 -9.95
C ARG A 110 -30.91 -11.17 -10.60
N THR A 111 -32.19 -11.50 -10.75
CA THR A 111 -33.22 -10.57 -11.26
C THR A 111 -33.28 -9.33 -10.38
N ARG A 112 -33.43 -9.52 -9.06
CA ARG A 112 -33.44 -8.41 -8.09
C ARG A 112 -32.15 -7.58 -8.11
N VAL A 113 -30.98 -8.23 -8.18
CA VAL A 113 -29.69 -7.54 -8.26
C VAL A 113 -29.60 -6.66 -9.51
N ARG A 114 -30.11 -7.14 -10.66
CA ARG A 114 -30.16 -6.38 -11.91
C ARG A 114 -31.15 -5.22 -11.85
N ASP A 115 -32.18 -5.32 -11.03
CA ASP A 115 -33.12 -4.24 -10.71
C ASP A 115 -32.59 -3.29 -9.61
N GLY A 116 -31.34 -3.49 -9.15
CA GLY A 116 -30.69 -2.64 -8.14
C GLY A 116 -30.95 -3.03 -6.69
N ILE A 117 -31.68 -4.12 -6.44
CA ILE A 117 -31.99 -4.62 -5.10
C ILE A 117 -30.96 -5.71 -4.73
N ILE A 118 -30.01 -5.35 -3.87
CA ILE A 118 -28.91 -6.23 -3.46
C ILE A 118 -29.15 -6.74 -2.03
N ASP A 119 -29.65 -7.97 -1.94
CA ASP A 119 -29.85 -8.67 -0.67
C ASP A 119 -28.70 -9.63 -0.35
N LYS A 120 -28.50 -9.91 0.94
CA LYS A 120 -27.62 -10.99 1.41
C LYS A 120 -28.04 -12.33 0.80
N THR A 121 -27.07 -13.08 0.31
CA THR A 121 -27.26 -14.44 -0.20
C THR A 121 -26.05 -15.33 0.11
N SER A 122 -26.06 -16.56 -0.40
CA SER A 122 -24.89 -17.43 -0.37
C SER A 122 -23.75 -16.85 -1.21
N LEU A 123 -22.54 -16.78 -0.66
CA LEU A 123 -21.37 -16.26 -1.38
C LEU A 123 -21.11 -16.97 -2.73
N SER A 124 -21.48 -18.26 -2.84
CA SER A 124 -21.40 -18.99 -4.10
C SER A 124 -22.35 -18.45 -5.19
N PHE A 125 -23.52 -17.89 -4.86
CA PHE A 125 -24.37 -17.19 -5.83
C PHE A 125 -23.74 -15.89 -6.30
N VAL A 126 -23.10 -15.17 -5.38
CA VAL A 126 -22.37 -13.93 -5.67
C VAL A 126 -21.25 -14.19 -6.67
N PHE A 127 -20.46 -15.25 -6.46
CA PHE A 127 -19.42 -15.64 -7.40
C PHE A 127 -19.97 -16.02 -8.78
N VAL A 128 -21.09 -16.74 -8.85
CA VAL A 128 -21.74 -17.06 -10.14
C VAL A 128 -22.14 -15.79 -10.88
N TYR A 129 -22.75 -14.82 -10.19
CA TYR A 129 -23.09 -13.53 -10.79
C TYR A 129 -21.86 -12.74 -11.27
N ILE A 130 -20.77 -12.75 -10.50
CA ILE A 130 -19.54 -12.10 -10.93
C ILE A 130 -18.94 -12.82 -12.15
N TYR A 131 -18.94 -14.16 -12.17
CA TYR A 131 -18.44 -14.94 -13.32
C TYR A 131 -19.22 -14.64 -14.59
N GLU A 132 -20.56 -14.47 -14.49
CA GLU A 132 -21.36 -13.98 -15.62
C GLU A 132 -20.82 -12.65 -16.16
N LEU A 133 -20.61 -11.66 -15.28
CA LEU A 133 -20.14 -10.33 -15.68
C LEU A 133 -18.70 -10.36 -16.22
N LEU A 134 -17.81 -11.19 -15.65
CA LEU A 134 -16.45 -11.38 -16.15
C LEU A 134 -16.44 -11.88 -17.60
N MET A 135 -17.40 -12.73 -17.96
CA MET A 135 -17.60 -13.25 -19.31
C MET A 135 -18.58 -12.42 -20.15
N GLN A 136 -18.84 -11.17 -19.75
CA GLN A 136 -19.71 -10.23 -20.46
C GLN A 136 -21.16 -10.72 -20.71
N ILE A 137 -21.70 -11.53 -19.79
CA ILE A 137 -23.10 -11.97 -19.84
C ILE A 137 -24.00 -10.92 -19.18
N GLY A 138 -24.96 -10.39 -19.93
CA GLY A 138 -25.92 -9.38 -19.46
C GLY A 138 -25.35 -7.96 -19.38
N VAL A 139 -24.34 -7.66 -20.22
CA VAL A 139 -23.74 -6.34 -20.38
C VAL A 139 -23.54 -6.04 -21.86
N SER A 140 -23.63 -4.76 -22.22
CA SER A 140 -23.54 -4.29 -23.61
C SER A 140 -22.11 -3.92 -24.00
N SER A 141 -21.25 -3.67 -23.01
CA SER A 141 -19.84 -3.34 -23.19
C SER A 141 -19.00 -3.81 -22.01
N ALA A 142 -17.69 -3.95 -22.23
CA ALA A 142 -16.76 -4.22 -21.14
C ALA A 142 -16.76 -3.10 -20.09
N GLU A 143 -16.85 -1.83 -20.49
CA GLU A 143 -16.91 -0.72 -19.53
C GLU A 143 -18.13 -0.82 -18.60
N GLU A 144 -19.31 -1.12 -19.16
CA GLU A 144 -20.52 -1.39 -18.38
C GLU A 144 -20.31 -2.57 -17.41
N GLY A 145 -19.68 -3.65 -17.87
CA GLY A 145 -19.37 -4.82 -17.04
C GLY A 145 -18.44 -4.49 -15.87
N PHE A 146 -17.39 -3.70 -16.10
CA PHE A 146 -16.50 -3.23 -15.06
C PHE A 146 -17.26 -2.46 -13.98
N TYR A 147 -18.08 -1.47 -14.37
CA TYR A 147 -18.84 -0.67 -13.40
C TYR A 147 -19.92 -1.48 -12.69
N LYS A 148 -20.57 -2.45 -13.33
CA LYS A 148 -21.50 -3.37 -12.64
C LYS A 148 -20.79 -4.18 -11.56
N ILE A 149 -19.62 -4.77 -11.86
CA ILE A 149 -18.84 -5.52 -10.86
C ILE A 149 -18.38 -4.58 -9.73
N LYS A 150 -17.85 -3.40 -10.06
CA LYS A 150 -17.35 -2.42 -9.09
C LYS A 150 -18.48 -1.91 -8.18
N ASN A 151 -19.62 -1.52 -8.73
CA ASN A 151 -20.75 -1.01 -7.95
C ASN A 151 -21.36 -2.11 -7.07
N PHE A 152 -21.53 -3.32 -7.61
CA PHE A 152 -21.96 -4.47 -6.82
C PHE A 152 -21.02 -4.72 -5.64
N TRP A 153 -19.70 -4.70 -5.89
CA TRP A 153 -18.69 -4.86 -4.84
C TRP A 153 -18.80 -3.80 -3.75
N GLN A 154 -18.93 -2.52 -4.12
CA GLN A 154 -19.00 -1.42 -3.15
C GLN A 154 -20.17 -1.57 -2.17
N ILE A 155 -21.26 -2.21 -2.59
CA ILE A 155 -22.43 -2.47 -1.75
C ILE A 155 -22.25 -3.79 -0.98
N TYR A 156 -21.84 -4.86 -1.67
CA TYR A 156 -21.82 -6.21 -1.09
C TYR A 156 -20.66 -6.45 -0.11
N LYS A 157 -19.58 -5.66 -0.18
CA LYS A 157 -18.41 -5.78 0.72
C LYS A 157 -18.79 -5.66 2.20
N ASP A 158 -19.82 -4.89 2.52
CA ASP A 158 -20.29 -4.68 3.90
C ASP A 158 -21.27 -5.77 4.34
N ILE A 159 -21.90 -6.47 3.38
CA ILE A 159 -22.83 -7.59 3.63
C ILE A 159 -22.05 -8.88 3.91
N ASP A 160 -21.04 -9.18 3.09
CA ASP A 160 -20.12 -10.31 3.30
C ASP A 160 -18.69 -9.94 2.85
N PRO A 161 -17.81 -9.55 3.81
CA PRO A 161 -16.44 -9.11 3.52
C PRO A 161 -15.55 -10.14 2.83
N LYS A 162 -15.94 -11.43 2.82
CA LYS A 162 -15.15 -12.50 2.18
C LYS A 162 -14.97 -12.28 0.67
N ILE A 163 -15.87 -11.55 0.03
CA ILE A 163 -15.76 -11.16 -1.39
C ILE A 163 -14.46 -10.41 -1.71
N ASN A 164 -13.94 -9.65 -0.75
CA ASN A 164 -12.77 -8.77 -0.92
C ASN A 164 -11.48 -9.54 -1.28
N HIS A 165 -11.40 -10.83 -0.93
CA HIS A 165 -10.23 -11.67 -1.22
C HIS A 165 -10.01 -11.90 -2.72
N TYR A 166 -11.08 -11.85 -3.51
CA TYR A 166 -11.04 -12.24 -4.93
C TYR A 166 -11.28 -11.05 -5.87
N ILE A 167 -12.23 -10.18 -5.52
CA ILE A 167 -12.79 -9.22 -6.47
C ILE A 167 -11.81 -8.14 -6.92
N LYS A 168 -10.84 -7.74 -6.09
CA LYS A 168 -9.80 -6.77 -6.48
C LYS A 168 -8.92 -7.33 -7.60
N LEU A 169 -8.52 -8.59 -7.49
CA LEU A 169 -7.76 -9.29 -8.53
C LEU A 169 -8.59 -9.38 -9.81
N TRP A 170 -9.85 -9.78 -9.70
CA TRP A 170 -10.73 -9.92 -10.87
C TRP A 170 -11.03 -8.59 -11.57
N LEU A 171 -11.24 -7.50 -10.84
CA LEU A 171 -11.43 -6.17 -11.42
C LEU A 171 -10.17 -5.67 -12.15
N LYS A 172 -8.99 -5.87 -11.56
CA LYS A 172 -7.71 -5.58 -12.20
C LYS A 172 -7.54 -6.39 -13.50
N ASP A 173 -7.75 -7.70 -13.42
CA ASP A 173 -7.66 -8.59 -14.59
C ASP A 173 -8.70 -8.23 -15.65
N TYR A 174 -9.89 -7.78 -15.25
CA TYR A 174 -10.95 -7.38 -16.16
C TYR A 174 -10.60 -6.13 -16.98
N VAL A 175 -9.98 -5.13 -16.34
CA VAL A 175 -9.45 -3.94 -17.02
C VAL A 175 -8.38 -4.33 -18.03
N ILE A 176 -7.42 -5.15 -17.62
CA ILE A 176 -6.30 -5.59 -18.48
C ILE A 176 -6.79 -6.43 -19.65
N TYR A 177 -7.63 -7.43 -19.37
CA TYR A 177 -8.14 -8.38 -20.36
C TYR A 177 -9.00 -7.68 -21.41
N ASN A 178 -9.83 -6.72 -21.03
CA ASN A 178 -10.68 -6.01 -22.00
C ASN A 178 -10.02 -4.75 -22.58
N GLY A 179 -8.79 -4.41 -22.19
CA GLY A 179 -8.08 -3.23 -22.67
C GLY A 179 -8.76 -1.90 -22.29
N LEU A 180 -9.33 -1.82 -21.09
CA LEU A 180 -10.00 -0.60 -20.60
C LEU A 180 -9.00 0.48 -20.20
N GLU A 181 -9.48 1.68 -19.86
CA GLU A 181 -8.62 2.79 -19.49
C GLU A 181 -7.81 2.53 -18.21
N LYS A 182 -6.53 2.97 -18.23
CA LYS A 182 -5.57 2.68 -17.15
C LYS A 182 -5.95 3.25 -15.80
N HIS A 183 -6.61 4.42 -15.77
CA HIS A 183 -7.03 5.07 -14.53
C HIS A 183 -8.00 4.21 -13.70
N LEU A 184 -8.66 3.22 -14.34
CA LEU A 184 -9.51 2.25 -13.63
C LEU A 184 -8.72 1.29 -12.73
N LEU A 185 -7.39 1.22 -12.86
CA LEU A 185 -6.50 0.39 -12.04
C LEU A 185 -6.05 1.05 -10.73
N ASP A 186 -6.27 2.36 -10.57
CA ASP A 186 -5.75 3.14 -9.44
C ASP A 186 -6.22 2.54 -8.10
N ASP A 187 -7.46 2.04 -8.04
CA ASP A 187 -8.07 1.45 -6.84
C ASP A 187 -7.59 0.03 -6.48
N PHE A 188 -6.94 -0.68 -7.42
CA PHE A 188 -6.72 -2.13 -7.31
C PHE A 188 -5.25 -2.53 -7.24
N SER A 189 -4.38 -1.55 -7.24
CA SER A 189 -3.01 -1.77 -7.59
C SER A 189 -2.13 -2.04 -6.37
N ASP A 190 -1.33 -3.10 -6.47
CA ASP A 190 -0.03 -3.19 -5.80
C ASP A 190 0.98 -2.15 -6.38
N MET A 191 0.51 -1.13 -7.13
CA MET A 191 1.32 -0.17 -7.87
C MET A 191 2.12 0.76 -6.95
N ASN A 192 1.93 0.75 -5.63
CA ASN A 192 2.81 1.51 -4.75
C ASN A 192 4.28 1.12 -4.98
N LEU A 193 4.57 -0.17 -5.16
CA LEU A 193 5.93 -0.63 -5.46
C LEU A 193 6.40 -0.20 -6.86
N ASP A 194 5.59 -0.46 -7.89
CA ASP A 194 5.96 -0.14 -9.27
C ASP A 194 6.13 1.37 -9.46
N HIS A 195 5.25 2.19 -8.86
CA HIS A 195 5.39 3.64 -8.82
C HIS A 195 6.67 4.05 -8.10
N THR A 196 6.97 3.46 -6.93
CA THR A 196 8.20 3.76 -6.21
C THR A 196 9.43 3.46 -7.06
N ILE A 197 9.45 2.34 -7.79
CA ILE A 197 10.56 2.00 -8.70
C ILE A 197 10.63 2.97 -9.88
N LEU A 198 9.49 3.38 -10.45
CA LEU A 198 9.45 4.37 -11.53
C LEU A 198 9.98 5.73 -11.08
N THR A 199 9.66 6.16 -9.86
CA THR A 199 10.23 7.37 -9.26
C THR A 199 11.76 7.30 -9.25
N LEU A 200 12.32 6.13 -8.90
CA LEU A 200 13.77 5.91 -8.93
C LEU A 200 14.35 5.83 -10.35
N ILE A 201 13.66 5.20 -11.30
CA ILE A 201 14.11 5.14 -12.70
C ILE A 201 14.14 6.55 -13.31
N ASN A 202 13.12 7.35 -13.04
CA ASN A 202 12.95 8.70 -13.56
C ASN A 202 13.45 9.76 -12.57
N CYS A 203 14.54 9.49 -11.87
CA CYS A 203 14.98 10.30 -10.73
C CYS A 203 15.14 11.80 -11.03
N TYR A 204 15.58 12.16 -12.24
CA TYR A 204 15.74 13.55 -12.66
C TYR A 204 14.41 14.30 -12.88
N SER A 205 13.27 13.61 -12.87
CA SER A 205 11.93 14.20 -12.99
C SER A 205 11.23 14.39 -11.65
N HIS A 206 11.88 14.00 -10.54
CA HIS A 206 11.32 14.00 -9.20
C HIS A 206 12.17 14.82 -8.23
N SER A 207 11.52 15.28 -7.17
CA SER A 207 12.14 16.03 -6.09
C SER A 207 13.03 15.15 -5.21
N ALA A 208 13.91 15.79 -4.43
CA ALA A 208 14.73 15.09 -3.44
C ALA A 208 13.87 14.37 -2.39
N ASP A 209 12.74 14.94 -1.99
CA ASP A 209 11.77 14.33 -1.08
C ASP A 209 11.18 13.04 -1.63
N GLU A 210 10.67 13.06 -2.86
CA GLU A 210 10.07 11.88 -3.50
C GLU A 210 11.09 10.74 -3.65
N ILE A 211 12.32 11.06 -4.06
CA ILE A 211 13.40 10.08 -4.21
C ILE A 211 13.83 9.52 -2.86
N PHE A 212 13.95 10.37 -1.84
CA PHE A 212 14.26 9.94 -0.49
C PHE A 212 13.18 9.00 0.05
N SER A 213 11.90 9.39 -0.03
CA SER A 213 10.79 8.56 0.44
C SER A 213 10.73 7.23 -0.31
N ALA A 214 10.99 7.23 -1.62
CA ALA A 214 11.05 6.02 -2.43
C ALA A 214 12.19 5.08 -2.02
N LEU A 215 13.40 5.60 -1.81
CA LEU A 215 14.53 4.78 -1.34
C LEU A 215 14.29 4.28 0.10
N ASN A 216 13.78 5.13 1.00
CA ASN A 216 13.56 4.77 2.40
C ASN A 216 12.49 3.68 2.56
N SER A 217 11.39 3.76 1.80
CA SER A 217 10.31 2.76 1.85
C SER A 217 10.78 1.38 1.40
N LEU A 218 11.69 1.31 0.42
CA LEU A 218 12.27 0.09 -0.11
C LEU A 218 13.47 -0.42 0.71
N SER A 219 14.03 0.40 1.59
CA SER A 219 15.27 0.15 2.31
C SER A 219 15.08 -0.78 3.52
N SER A 220 16.05 -1.69 3.74
CA SER A 220 16.12 -2.47 4.99
C SER A 220 16.59 -1.65 6.20
N TYR A 221 17.09 -0.43 5.98
CA TYR A 221 17.50 0.52 7.00
C TYR A 221 16.61 1.77 6.90
N ASN A 222 15.85 2.07 7.97
CA ASN A 222 14.97 3.25 7.99
C ASN A 222 15.76 4.49 8.39
N LEU A 223 16.10 5.33 7.42
CA LEU A 223 16.87 6.56 7.65
C LEU A 223 16.04 7.65 8.33
N GLU A 224 14.71 7.64 8.19
CA GLU A 224 13.84 8.62 8.87
C GLU A 224 13.89 8.49 10.40
N ASN A 225 14.19 7.29 10.90
CA ASN A 225 14.34 7.04 12.33
C ASN A 225 15.70 7.52 12.88
N SER A 226 16.66 7.86 12.02
CA SER A 226 17.98 8.34 12.44
C SER A 226 17.88 9.68 13.17
N ARG A 227 18.49 9.78 14.36
CA ARG A 227 18.63 11.06 15.09
C ARG A 227 19.25 12.15 14.21
N PHE A 228 20.23 11.77 13.39
CA PHE A 228 20.90 12.69 12.49
C PHE A 228 19.94 13.22 11.40
N TYR A 229 19.11 12.36 10.82
CA TYR A 229 18.08 12.77 9.86
C TYR A 229 17.09 13.75 10.47
N LYS A 230 16.64 13.52 11.72
CA LYS A 230 15.68 14.42 12.37
C LYS A 230 16.22 15.85 12.55
N LEU A 231 17.52 16.02 12.73
CA LEU A 231 18.18 17.32 12.89
C LEU A 231 18.56 17.98 11.55
N TYR A 232 18.95 17.18 10.56
CA TYR A 232 19.51 17.65 9.28
C TYR A 232 18.75 17.08 8.08
N SER A 233 17.42 17.04 8.15
CA SER A 233 16.56 16.35 7.18
C SER A 233 16.76 16.84 5.74
N ASP A 234 16.81 18.15 5.54
CA ASP A 234 17.01 18.76 4.21
C ASP A 234 18.37 18.39 3.61
N ASP A 235 19.43 18.40 4.43
CA ASP A 235 20.78 18.03 3.99
C ASP A 235 20.83 16.54 3.62
N VAL A 236 20.25 15.69 4.45
CA VAL A 236 20.23 14.24 4.21
C VAL A 236 19.46 13.93 2.93
N LYS A 237 18.28 14.52 2.73
CA LYS A 237 17.51 14.34 1.49
C LYS A 237 18.29 14.81 0.26
N HIS A 238 18.94 15.97 0.35
CA HIS A 238 19.77 16.50 -0.71
C HIS A 238 20.94 15.57 -1.05
N VAL A 239 21.65 15.05 -0.05
CA VAL A 239 22.76 14.11 -0.26
C VAL A 239 22.26 12.79 -0.83
N VAL A 240 21.17 12.22 -0.29
CA VAL A 240 20.59 10.96 -0.78
C VAL A 240 20.21 11.09 -2.26
N TYR A 241 19.54 12.17 -2.64
CA TYR A 241 19.17 12.44 -4.03
C TYR A 241 20.41 12.52 -4.94
N ASN A 242 21.38 13.35 -4.60
CA ASN A 242 22.56 13.58 -5.45
C ASN A 242 23.46 12.34 -5.53
N VAL A 243 23.63 11.59 -4.43
CA VAL A 243 24.34 10.31 -4.45
C VAL A 243 23.64 9.33 -5.37
N PHE A 244 22.31 9.23 -5.31
CA PHE A 244 21.56 8.33 -6.18
C PHE A 244 21.63 8.77 -7.65
N ALA A 245 21.58 10.06 -7.95
CA ALA A 245 21.74 10.61 -9.30
C ALA A 245 23.14 10.31 -9.88
N GLU A 246 24.20 10.53 -9.11
CA GLU A 246 25.59 10.23 -9.50
C GLU A 246 25.81 8.72 -9.70
N LEU A 247 25.22 7.88 -8.83
CA LEU A 247 25.23 6.43 -9.02
C LEU A 247 24.48 6.02 -10.29
N THR A 248 23.34 6.65 -10.58
CA THR A 248 22.57 6.40 -11.81
C THR A 248 23.42 6.71 -13.05
N GLU A 249 24.09 7.86 -13.07
CA GLU A 249 24.98 8.26 -14.15
C GLU A 249 26.19 7.33 -14.28
N TYR A 250 26.82 6.95 -13.16
CA TYR A 250 27.93 5.99 -13.13
C TYR A 250 27.54 4.65 -13.75
N TYR A 251 26.39 4.10 -13.37
CA TYR A 251 25.90 2.82 -13.89
C TYR A 251 25.56 2.92 -15.38
N ASN A 252 24.89 3.98 -15.82
CA ASN A 252 24.55 4.18 -17.23
C ASN A 252 25.79 4.33 -18.14
N LYS A 253 26.86 4.98 -17.66
CA LYS A 253 28.09 5.20 -18.45
C LYS A 253 29.08 4.04 -18.39
N LYS A 254 29.25 3.39 -17.24
CA LYS A 254 30.37 2.46 -16.97
C LYS A 254 29.93 1.01 -16.80
N ARG A 255 28.63 0.71 -16.77
CA ARG A 255 28.11 -0.65 -16.55
C ARG A 255 27.11 -1.02 -17.65
N LYS A 256 26.90 -2.34 -17.80
CA LYS A 256 25.92 -2.90 -18.74
C LYS A 256 24.48 -2.87 -18.20
N ASN A 257 24.33 -2.74 -16.88
CA ASN A 257 23.05 -2.75 -16.20
C ASN A 257 22.86 -1.42 -15.47
N SER A 258 21.62 -0.97 -15.34
CA SER A 258 21.25 0.21 -14.53
C SER A 258 21.39 -0.05 -13.03
N ILE A 259 21.39 1.02 -12.23
CA ILE A 259 21.36 0.91 -10.77
C ILE A 259 20.07 0.22 -10.28
N CYS A 260 18.94 0.50 -10.93
CA CYS A 260 17.66 -0.16 -10.63
C CYS A 260 17.73 -1.66 -10.93
N GLU A 261 18.35 -2.08 -12.04
CA GLU A 261 18.57 -3.50 -12.30
C GLU A 261 19.52 -4.16 -11.29
N LYS A 262 20.44 -3.39 -10.71
CA LYS A 262 21.32 -3.88 -9.64
C LYS A 262 20.55 -4.08 -8.33
N PHE A 263 19.56 -3.25 -8.04
CA PHE A 263 18.73 -3.33 -6.83
C PHE A 263 17.59 -4.34 -6.96
N PHE A 264 16.88 -4.36 -8.08
CA PHE A 264 15.64 -5.11 -8.27
C PHE A 264 15.79 -6.31 -9.22
N GLY A 265 16.99 -6.55 -9.74
CA GLY A 265 17.21 -7.56 -10.78
C GLY A 265 16.73 -7.09 -12.16
N LYS A 266 16.66 -8.00 -13.12
CA LYS A 266 16.14 -7.66 -14.45
C LYS A 266 14.62 -7.81 -14.49
N ILE A 267 13.99 -7.08 -15.40
CA ILE A 267 12.59 -7.35 -15.76
C ILE A 267 12.51 -8.77 -16.32
N MET A 268 11.60 -9.57 -15.78
CA MET A 268 11.37 -10.95 -16.18
C MET A 268 9.95 -11.10 -16.71
N THR A 269 9.83 -11.90 -17.77
CA THR A 269 8.54 -12.32 -18.30
C THR A 269 8.10 -13.61 -17.59
N ASN A 270 6.97 -13.57 -16.91
CA ASN A 270 6.38 -14.73 -16.23
C ASN A 270 5.01 -15.06 -16.80
N GLN A 271 4.60 -16.32 -16.71
CA GLN A 271 3.24 -16.72 -17.09
C GLN A 271 2.21 -16.08 -16.16
N TYR A 272 1.10 -15.63 -16.72
CA TYR A 272 -0.02 -15.07 -15.98
C TYR A 272 -1.31 -15.82 -16.31
N VAL A 273 -2.10 -16.13 -15.29
CA VAL A 273 -3.43 -16.72 -15.45
C VAL A 273 -4.45 -15.63 -15.14
N MET A 274 -5.14 -15.15 -16.18
CA MET A 274 -6.22 -14.17 -16.03
C MET A 274 -7.38 -14.75 -15.24
N PHE A 275 -7.95 -13.94 -14.36
CA PHE A 275 -9.09 -14.28 -13.49
C PHE A 275 -8.81 -15.50 -12.62
N ASN A 276 -7.61 -15.57 -12.05
CA ASN A 276 -7.23 -16.69 -11.20
C ASN A 276 -8.27 -16.90 -10.08
N SER A 277 -8.57 -18.16 -9.79
CA SER A 277 -9.63 -18.58 -8.86
C SER A 277 -11.08 -18.26 -9.29
N ALA A 278 -11.33 -17.77 -10.50
CA ALA A 278 -12.67 -17.67 -11.08
C ALA A 278 -13.00 -18.84 -12.01
N VAL A 279 -14.28 -19.14 -12.19
CA VAL A 279 -14.74 -19.94 -13.34
C VAL A 279 -14.84 -19.00 -14.53
N PHE A 280 -13.88 -19.09 -15.44
CA PHE A 280 -13.78 -18.20 -16.60
C PHE A 280 -13.50 -19.01 -17.87
N TYR A 281 -14.26 -18.73 -18.93
CA TYR A 281 -14.08 -19.35 -20.24
C TYR A 281 -13.74 -18.29 -21.28
N ASN A 282 -12.62 -18.51 -21.95
CA ASN A 282 -12.17 -17.71 -23.07
C ASN A 282 -12.88 -18.19 -24.34
N HIS A 283 -14.09 -17.69 -24.60
CA HIS A 283 -14.94 -18.17 -25.71
C HIS A 283 -14.35 -17.90 -27.10
N GLU A 284 -13.48 -16.89 -27.21
CA GLU A 284 -12.68 -16.61 -28.39
C GLU A 284 -11.21 -16.51 -27.97
N ILE A 285 -10.30 -16.94 -28.84
CA ILE A 285 -8.87 -16.73 -28.57
C ILE A 285 -8.63 -15.22 -28.47
N HIS A 286 -8.24 -14.77 -27.28
CA HIS A 286 -7.94 -13.38 -27.04
C HIS A 286 -6.90 -12.88 -28.04
N LYS A 287 -7.19 -11.72 -28.66
CA LYS A 287 -6.33 -11.11 -29.67
C LYS A 287 -4.97 -10.75 -29.05
N ASP A 288 -3.92 -10.87 -29.85
CA ASP A 288 -2.59 -10.47 -29.41
C ASP A 288 -2.61 -8.98 -29.02
N CYS A 289 -2.14 -8.70 -27.82
CA CYS A 289 -2.13 -7.35 -27.28
C CYS A 289 -1.00 -7.16 -26.28
N VAL A 290 -0.62 -5.90 -26.09
CA VAL A 290 0.26 -5.47 -25.02
C VAL A 290 -0.48 -4.40 -24.24
N TYR A 291 -0.80 -4.70 -22.99
CA TYR A 291 -1.38 -3.77 -22.05
C TYR A 291 -0.27 -3.24 -21.14
N GLU A 292 0.20 -2.03 -21.42
CA GLU A 292 1.25 -1.40 -20.63
C GLU A 292 0.62 -0.62 -19.48
N ILE A 293 0.80 -1.08 -18.23
CA ILE A 293 0.38 -0.30 -17.07
C ILE A 293 1.31 0.91 -16.94
N ASN A 294 2.61 0.64 -16.96
CA ASN A 294 3.67 1.63 -16.92
C ASN A 294 4.95 1.06 -17.55
N ASP A 295 6.07 1.79 -17.49
CA ASP A 295 7.33 1.38 -18.15
C ASP A 295 7.96 0.11 -17.55
N VAL A 296 7.58 -0.27 -16.33
CA VAL A 296 8.15 -1.43 -15.61
C VAL A 296 7.19 -2.60 -15.49
N CYS A 297 5.92 -2.43 -15.86
CA CYS A 297 4.86 -3.41 -15.68
C CYS A 297 3.97 -3.48 -16.93
N LYS A 298 4.06 -4.61 -17.65
CA LYS A 298 3.32 -4.84 -18.90
C LYS A 298 2.69 -6.22 -18.89
N TYR A 299 1.47 -6.32 -19.41
CA TYR A 299 0.78 -7.58 -19.64
C TYR A 299 0.72 -7.85 -21.13
N ILE A 300 1.15 -9.03 -21.53
CA ILE A 300 1.31 -9.41 -22.94
C ILE A 300 0.46 -10.65 -23.18
N CYS A 301 -0.48 -10.56 -24.12
CA CYS A 301 -1.21 -11.70 -24.65
C CYS A 301 -0.63 -12.09 -26.01
N LYS A 302 -0.25 -13.36 -26.16
CA LYS A 302 0.13 -13.96 -27.46
C LYS A 302 -0.55 -15.30 -27.63
N ASN A 303 -1.30 -15.47 -28.72
CA ASN A 303 -2.09 -16.67 -29.02
C ASN A 303 -2.98 -17.09 -27.83
N GLY A 304 -3.65 -16.13 -27.19
CA GLY A 304 -4.51 -16.35 -26.02
C GLY A 304 -3.79 -16.71 -24.71
N LYS A 305 -2.45 -16.77 -24.69
CA LYS A 305 -1.66 -17.00 -23.48
C LYS A 305 -1.16 -15.68 -22.93
N TRP A 306 -1.38 -15.47 -21.64
CA TRP A 306 -0.98 -14.25 -20.96
C TRP A 306 0.36 -14.44 -20.24
N THR A 307 1.19 -13.41 -20.36
CA THR A 307 2.42 -13.23 -19.60
C THR A 307 2.43 -11.82 -19.03
N TYR A 308 3.18 -11.61 -17.96
CA TYR A 308 3.44 -10.28 -17.44
C TYR A 308 4.94 -10.05 -17.29
N GLU A 309 5.37 -8.83 -17.55
CA GLU A 309 6.75 -8.38 -17.41
C GLU A 309 6.81 -7.42 -16.23
N ARG A 310 7.66 -7.74 -15.25
CA ARG A 310 8.03 -6.83 -14.16
C ARG A 310 9.35 -7.21 -13.51
N PHE A 311 9.86 -6.35 -12.64
CA PHE A 311 10.99 -6.70 -11.78
C PHE A 311 10.65 -7.89 -10.87
N PHE A 312 11.59 -8.83 -10.75
CA PHE A 312 11.47 -9.96 -9.85
C PHE A 312 11.70 -9.46 -8.41
N PHE A 313 10.68 -9.52 -7.57
CA PHE A 313 10.73 -8.97 -6.22
C PHE A 313 10.52 -10.06 -5.17
N PHE A 314 11.40 -10.10 -4.17
CA PHE A 314 11.17 -10.78 -2.90
C PHE A 314 10.44 -9.81 -1.98
N LYS A 315 9.42 -10.25 -1.24
CA LYS A 315 8.60 -9.38 -0.36
C LYS A 315 9.39 -8.57 0.68
N ASP A 316 10.66 -8.90 0.90
CA ASP A 316 11.51 -8.27 1.90
C ASP A 316 12.10 -6.94 1.43
N LYS A 317 12.40 -6.07 2.40
CA LYS A 317 13.12 -4.81 2.19
C LYS A 317 14.50 -5.04 1.57
N ASN A 318 14.93 -4.12 0.71
CA ASN A 318 16.15 -4.25 -0.07
C ASN A 318 17.40 -3.93 0.77
N LYS A 319 18.23 -4.96 0.99
CA LYS A 319 19.48 -4.85 1.75
C LYS A 319 20.51 -3.93 1.11
N HIS A 320 20.62 -3.90 -0.22
CA HIS A 320 21.57 -3.04 -0.90
C HIS A 320 21.20 -1.55 -0.79
N ILE A 321 19.90 -1.24 -0.80
CA ILE A 321 19.43 0.13 -0.52
C ILE A 321 19.68 0.48 0.95
N GLY A 322 19.44 -0.46 1.86
CA GLY A 322 19.74 -0.27 3.28
C GLY A 322 21.21 0.00 3.58
N GLU A 323 22.11 -0.77 2.97
CA GLU A 323 23.56 -0.56 3.06
C GLU A 323 23.96 0.83 2.53
N LEU A 324 23.39 1.26 1.40
CA LEU A 324 23.63 2.59 0.83
C LEU A 324 23.19 3.70 1.80
N LEU A 325 21.94 3.68 2.27
CA LEU A 325 21.40 4.71 3.15
C LEU A 325 22.14 4.76 4.50
N LYS A 326 22.48 3.59 5.06
CA LYS A 326 23.26 3.50 6.31
C LYS A 326 24.67 4.06 6.15
N THR A 327 25.28 3.89 4.97
CA THR A 327 26.60 4.45 4.65
C THR A 327 26.55 5.98 4.53
N ILE A 328 25.50 6.50 3.88
CA ILE A 328 25.28 7.95 3.79
C ILE A 328 25.13 8.54 5.18
N ASP A 329 24.29 7.97 6.05
CA ASP A 329 24.12 8.43 7.44
C ASP A 329 25.45 8.43 8.20
N PHE A 330 26.21 7.35 8.10
CA PHE A 330 27.51 7.23 8.77
C PHE A 330 28.52 8.28 8.33
N ILE A 331 28.72 8.45 7.01
CA ILE A 331 29.72 9.41 6.49
C ILE A 331 29.26 10.85 6.78
N MET A 332 27.97 11.15 6.63
CA MET A 332 27.42 12.46 7.01
C MET A 332 27.69 12.78 8.48
N ARG A 333 27.46 11.82 9.39
CA ARG A 333 27.74 12.02 10.82
C ARG A 333 29.22 12.29 11.08
N GLN A 334 30.13 11.61 10.38
CA GLN A 334 31.57 11.88 10.52
C GLN A 334 31.93 13.29 10.09
N GLU A 335 31.44 13.75 8.94
CA GLU A 335 31.74 15.08 8.40
C GLU A 335 31.10 16.23 9.20
N TYR A 336 30.04 15.94 9.96
CA TYR A 336 29.38 16.89 10.86
C TYR A 336 29.88 16.80 12.31
N ASP A 337 30.92 16.01 12.58
CA ASP A 337 31.42 15.70 13.94
C ASP A 337 30.32 15.22 14.91
N PHE A 338 29.31 14.53 14.37
CA PHE A 338 28.17 14.02 15.11
C PHE A 338 28.53 12.71 15.79
N LYS A 339 28.49 12.68 17.13
CA LYS A 339 28.76 11.47 17.92
C LYS A 339 27.85 10.33 17.48
N SER A 340 28.45 9.20 17.08
CA SER A 340 27.70 8.06 16.56
C SER A 340 28.36 6.74 16.92
N THR A 341 27.53 5.77 17.32
CA THR A 341 27.90 4.35 17.48
C THR A 341 27.59 3.53 16.22
N LEU A 342 27.11 4.18 15.15
CA LEU A 342 26.71 3.52 13.91
C LEU A 342 27.92 2.83 13.26
N LYS A 343 27.81 1.53 13.04
CA LYS A 343 28.80 0.74 12.32
C LYS A 343 28.27 0.35 10.95
N VAL A 344 29.09 0.53 9.93
CA VAL A 344 28.76 0.17 8.55
C VAL A 344 29.72 -0.92 8.09
N ASP A 345 29.18 -1.97 7.49
CA ASP A 345 30.00 -2.99 6.84
C ASP A 345 30.69 -2.41 5.60
N MET A 346 31.77 -3.06 5.15
CA MET A 346 32.56 -2.59 4.02
C MET A 346 31.71 -2.45 2.73
N VAL A 347 31.36 -1.20 2.40
CA VAL A 347 30.71 -0.87 1.13
C VAL A 347 31.77 -0.72 0.04
N LYS A 348 31.38 -0.97 -1.22
CA LYS A 348 32.27 -0.82 -2.36
C LYS A 348 32.88 0.59 -2.38
N LYS A 349 34.19 0.66 -2.59
CA LYS A 349 34.95 1.92 -2.66
C LYS A 349 34.31 2.97 -3.58
N VAL A 350 33.77 2.55 -4.73
CA VAL A 350 33.07 3.45 -5.67
C VAL A 350 31.89 4.20 -5.02
N TYR A 351 31.12 3.53 -4.15
CA TYR A 351 29.99 4.16 -3.46
C TYR A 351 30.50 5.15 -2.42
N GLN A 352 31.52 4.78 -1.66
CA GLN A 352 32.15 5.66 -0.68
C GLN A 352 32.72 6.92 -1.34
N ASP A 353 33.45 6.77 -2.45
CA ASP A 353 34.04 7.89 -3.20
C ASP A 353 32.95 8.86 -3.70
N ILE A 354 31.82 8.34 -4.21
CA ILE A 354 30.69 9.17 -4.66
C ILE A 354 30.01 9.86 -3.47
N ILE A 355 29.77 9.15 -2.37
CA ILE A 355 29.15 9.72 -1.17
C ILE A 355 30.01 10.86 -0.61
N GLN A 356 31.32 10.62 -0.44
CA GLN A 356 32.25 11.64 0.06
C GLN A 356 32.31 12.87 -0.86
N LYS A 357 32.33 12.65 -2.19
CA LYS A 357 32.29 13.74 -3.17
C LYS A 357 31.05 14.62 -2.97
N VAL A 358 29.85 14.03 -2.94
CA VAL A 358 28.58 14.75 -2.83
C VAL A 358 28.46 15.49 -1.49
N ILE A 359 28.90 14.87 -0.39
CA ILE A 359 28.90 15.51 0.93
C ILE A 359 29.87 16.70 0.96
N GLY A 360 31.06 16.53 0.39
CA GLY A 360 32.05 17.62 0.27
C GLY A 360 31.50 18.81 -0.51
N GLU A 361 30.84 18.57 -1.64
CA GLU A 361 30.18 19.61 -2.44
C GLU A 361 29.11 20.37 -1.63
N LEU A 362 28.26 19.66 -0.88
CA LEU A 362 27.26 20.29 -0.01
C LEU A 362 27.91 21.17 1.07
N LEU A 363 28.95 20.67 1.74
CA LEU A 363 29.63 21.41 2.80
C LEU A 363 30.37 22.64 2.25
N GLU A 364 30.97 22.54 1.07
CA GLU A 364 31.55 23.68 0.38
C GLU A 364 30.50 24.73 0.00
N GLU A 365 29.34 24.32 -0.51
CA GLU A 365 28.25 25.23 -0.82
C GLU A 365 27.73 25.95 0.42
N LYS A 366 27.60 25.23 1.54
CA LYS A 366 27.25 25.84 2.82
C LYS A 366 28.29 26.84 3.29
N LYS A 367 29.58 26.50 3.19
CA LYS A 367 30.69 27.43 3.50
C LYS A 367 30.62 28.67 2.60
N LYS A 368 30.38 28.51 1.29
CA LYS A 368 30.24 29.64 0.36
C LYS A 368 29.03 30.52 0.69
N LYS A 369 27.92 29.94 1.14
CA LYS A 369 26.71 30.66 1.57
C LYS A 369 26.89 31.35 2.93
N SER A 370 27.71 30.80 3.83
CA SER A 370 27.98 31.37 5.15
C SER A 370 29.07 32.44 5.16
N VAL A 371 29.90 32.53 4.12
CA VAL A 371 30.85 33.65 3.96
C VAL A 371 30.05 34.92 3.67
N PRO A 372 30.06 35.92 4.57
CA PRO A 372 29.29 37.14 4.38
C PRO A 372 29.74 37.85 3.10
N LYS A 373 28.80 38.36 2.31
CA LYS A 373 29.11 39.28 1.20
C LYS A 373 29.69 40.56 1.80
N ILE A 374 31.01 40.69 1.79
CA ILE A 374 31.71 41.90 2.24
C ILE A 374 31.59 42.94 1.12
N GLU A 375 30.59 43.82 1.19
CA GLU A 375 30.57 45.06 0.39
C GLU A 375 31.51 46.08 1.03
N ILE A 376 32.69 46.25 0.44
CA ILE A 376 33.63 47.29 0.84
C ILE A 376 33.22 48.60 0.17
N ASP A 377 32.67 49.53 0.95
CA ASP A 377 32.36 50.88 0.50
C ASP A 377 33.66 51.71 0.34
N ILE A 378 34.17 51.74 -0.90
CA ILE A 378 35.41 52.45 -1.28
C ILE A 378 35.25 53.98 -1.08
N SER A 379 34.04 54.52 -1.03
CA SER A 379 33.81 55.96 -0.82
C SER A 379 34.28 56.42 0.58
N LYS A 380 34.27 55.53 1.57
CA LYS A 380 34.72 55.81 2.94
C LYS A 380 36.23 55.75 3.11
N LEU A 381 36.95 55.21 2.13
CA LEU A 381 38.41 55.02 2.18
C LEU A 381 39.16 56.36 2.27
N GLN A 382 38.64 57.41 1.63
CA GLN A 382 39.21 58.76 1.71
C GLN A 382 39.05 59.37 3.10
N ASN A 383 37.89 59.20 3.74
CA ASN A 383 37.64 59.67 5.09
C ASN A 383 38.53 58.93 6.10
N ILE A 384 38.69 57.61 5.95
CA ILE A 384 39.60 56.82 6.79
C ILE A 384 41.04 57.32 6.66
N ARG A 385 41.51 57.59 5.44
CA ARG A 385 42.86 58.16 5.20
C ARG A 385 43.03 59.54 5.85
N LYS A 386 42.00 60.38 5.76
CA LYS A 386 42.01 61.72 6.37
C LYS A 386 42.06 61.64 7.90
N THR A 387 41.22 60.81 8.51
CA THR A 387 41.19 60.61 9.97
C THR A 387 42.47 59.95 10.49
N ALA A 388 43.07 59.04 9.74
CA ALA A 388 44.37 58.46 10.06
C ALA A 388 45.49 59.52 10.06
N LEU A 389 45.49 60.42 9.06
CA LEU A 389 46.45 61.52 8.99
C LEU A 389 46.25 62.52 10.14
N GLU A 390 45.01 62.83 10.50
CA GLU A 390 44.69 63.69 11.65
C GLU A 390 45.13 63.07 12.98
N THR A 391 44.91 61.75 13.16
CA THR A 391 45.38 61.01 14.33
C THR A 391 46.91 60.96 14.39
N GLN A 392 47.58 60.71 13.26
CA GLN A 392 49.03 60.75 13.15
C GLN A 392 49.57 62.12 13.56
N ASN A 393 49.01 63.21 13.04
CA ASN A 393 49.44 64.57 13.36
C ASN A 393 49.23 64.93 14.84
N LYS A 394 48.21 64.37 15.50
CA LYS A 394 47.98 64.55 16.95
C LYS A 394 48.93 63.73 17.83
N LEU A 395 49.52 62.66 17.30
CA LEU A 395 50.49 61.81 17.99
C LEU A 395 51.94 62.27 17.80
N ILE A 396 52.18 63.24 16.90
CA ILE A 396 53.47 63.92 16.81
C ILE A 396 53.58 64.87 18.01
N VAL A 397 54.24 64.40 19.06
CA VAL A 397 54.63 65.19 20.23
C VAL A 397 56.02 65.76 19.94
N GLU A 398 56.19 67.08 20.10
CA GLU A 398 57.52 67.71 20.12
C GLU A 398 58.26 67.25 21.38
N ASP A 399 59.48 66.74 21.20
CA ASP A 399 60.36 66.17 22.22
C ASP A 399 60.35 66.98 23.53
N SER A 400 59.83 66.39 24.62
CA SER A 400 60.27 66.65 26.00
C SER A 400 59.68 65.61 26.97
N GLU A 401 60.61 64.92 27.62
CA GLU A 401 60.49 64.12 28.85
C GLU A 401 60.08 62.64 28.74
N GLU A 402 61.05 61.82 29.15
CA GLU A 402 61.03 60.37 29.27
C GLU A 402 59.82 59.88 30.06
N ILE A 403 58.96 59.08 29.43
CA ILE A 403 57.96 58.27 30.14
C ILE A 403 58.51 56.86 30.26
N THR A 404 58.91 56.55 31.49
CA THR A 404 59.34 55.25 31.98
C THR A 404 58.22 54.22 31.83
N ILE A 405 58.55 53.08 31.24
CA ILE A 405 57.69 51.90 31.17
C ILE A 405 57.72 51.26 32.56
N SER A 406 56.62 51.36 33.30
CA SER A 406 56.44 50.70 34.59
C SER A 406 55.83 49.30 34.42
N ASP A 407 56.40 48.38 35.20
CA ASP A 407 56.22 46.94 35.25
C ASP A 407 54.78 46.41 35.42
N VAL A 408 54.68 45.14 34.99
CA VAL A 408 53.63 44.12 35.16
C VAL A 408 53.22 43.93 36.64
N PRO A 409 52.01 43.37 36.91
CA PRO A 409 52.07 42.14 37.71
C PRO A 409 51.24 40.98 37.15
N GLU A 410 51.94 39.87 37.10
CA GLU A 410 51.53 38.48 36.98
C GLU A 410 51.06 38.02 38.36
N ALA A 411 49.90 37.37 38.45
CA ALA A 411 49.40 36.76 39.69
C ALA A 411 48.85 35.34 39.42
N ALA A 412 49.73 34.37 39.66
CA ALA A 412 49.56 33.07 40.31
C ALA A 412 48.19 32.32 40.23
N ALA A 413 48.24 31.19 39.53
CA ALA A 413 47.98 29.82 40.00
C ALA A 413 46.95 29.53 41.13
N GLN A 414 46.01 28.66 40.74
CA GLN A 414 45.46 27.50 41.48
C GLN A 414 44.45 27.71 42.63
N VAL A 415 43.20 27.31 42.37
CA VAL A 415 42.50 26.31 43.21
C VAL A 415 41.77 25.33 42.30
N ALA A 416 42.18 24.06 42.35
CA ALA A 416 41.37 22.95 41.91
C ALA A 416 40.36 22.61 43.01
N ALA A 417 39.08 22.56 42.66
CA ALA A 417 38.09 21.74 43.34
C ALA A 417 37.15 21.21 42.27
N ALA A 418 37.27 19.92 42.00
CA ALA A 418 36.36 19.19 41.14
C ALA A 418 34.94 19.28 41.71
N VAL A 419 34.04 19.84 40.91
CA VAL A 419 32.61 19.58 41.03
C VAL A 419 32.27 18.86 39.73
N GLN A 420 31.99 17.56 39.80
CA GLN A 420 31.22 16.90 38.77
C GLN A 420 29.86 17.60 38.75
N GLU A 421 29.58 18.37 37.71
CA GLU A 421 28.20 18.77 37.42
C GLU A 421 27.44 17.49 37.07
N ASP A 422 26.56 17.05 37.97
CA ASP A 422 25.59 15.98 37.72
C ASP A 422 24.74 16.38 36.51
N ALA A 423 25.09 15.87 35.33
CA ALA A 423 24.50 16.27 34.05
C ALA A 423 22.99 15.96 33.91
N ALA A 424 22.38 15.26 34.89
CA ALA A 424 21.02 14.77 34.83
C ALA A 424 20.06 15.36 35.87
N ASN A 425 20.52 16.18 36.84
CA ASN A 425 19.68 16.76 37.92
C ASN A 425 18.79 15.75 38.67
N LEU A 426 19.16 14.46 38.69
CA LEU A 426 18.44 13.41 39.40
C LEU A 426 18.72 13.50 40.91
N SER A 427 17.68 13.32 41.72
CA SER A 427 17.82 13.15 43.16
C SER A 427 18.47 11.80 43.50
N ASN A 428 19.04 11.68 44.69
CA ASN A 428 19.70 10.44 45.15
C ASN A 428 18.79 9.21 45.04
N ILE A 429 17.48 9.36 45.26
CA ILE A 429 16.51 8.26 45.18
C ILE A 429 16.25 7.87 43.72
N GLU A 430 16.12 8.85 42.82
CA GLU A 430 15.97 8.61 41.38
C GLU A 430 17.22 7.95 40.78
N TYR A 431 18.39 8.35 41.25
CA TYR A 431 19.67 7.77 40.81
C TYR A 431 19.81 6.29 41.23
N GLU A 432 19.47 5.97 42.49
CA GLU A 432 19.48 4.58 42.97
C GLU A 432 18.38 3.73 42.32
N PHE A 433 17.21 4.32 42.04
CA PHE A 433 16.14 3.65 41.30
C PHE A 433 16.58 3.30 39.87
N MET A 434 17.23 4.24 39.17
CA MET A 434 17.77 3.98 37.83
C MET A 434 18.88 2.94 37.83
N LYS A 435 19.77 2.92 38.83
CA LYS A 435 20.75 1.83 38.99
C LYS A 435 20.08 0.47 39.18
N CYS A 436 18.99 0.39 39.95
CA CYS A 436 18.27 -0.86 40.11
C CYS A 436 17.71 -1.37 38.77
N LEU A 437 17.13 -0.49 37.95
CA LEU A 437 16.63 -0.85 36.62
C LEU A 437 17.74 -1.26 35.65
N LEU A 438 18.84 -0.52 35.60
CA LEU A 438 19.98 -0.81 34.69
C LEU A 438 20.73 -2.11 35.01
N TYR A 439 20.65 -2.60 36.25
CA TYR A 439 21.31 -3.83 36.69
C TYR A 439 20.35 -4.97 37.04
N GLY A 440 19.04 -4.80 36.79
CA GLY A 440 18.02 -5.80 37.10
C GLY A 440 17.94 -6.16 38.59
N LYS A 441 18.15 -5.18 39.49
CA LYS A 441 18.01 -5.36 40.94
C LYS A 441 16.60 -4.99 41.40
N ASP A 442 16.14 -5.59 42.49
CA ASP A 442 14.84 -5.28 43.07
C ASP A 442 14.81 -3.84 43.62
N TYR A 443 13.83 -3.06 43.17
CA TYR A 443 13.58 -1.67 43.58
C TYR A 443 12.41 -1.56 44.58
N SER A 444 11.74 -2.65 44.92
CA SER A 444 10.54 -2.68 45.78
C SER A 444 10.79 -2.12 47.18
N ASP A 445 11.95 -2.43 47.77
CA ASP A 445 12.32 -1.96 49.11
C ASP A 445 12.69 -0.47 49.12
N LEU A 446 13.28 0.04 48.02
CA LEU A 446 13.63 1.45 47.86
C LEU A 446 12.37 2.33 47.79
N VAL A 447 11.37 1.91 47.01
CA VAL A 447 10.11 2.65 46.83
C VAL A 447 9.27 2.63 48.11
N LYS A 448 9.17 1.46 48.79
CA LYS A 448 8.38 1.31 50.03
C LYS A 448 8.99 2.05 51.23
N SER A 449 10.32 2.02 51.39
CA SER A 449 11.00 2.67 52.52
C SER A 449 10.97 4.20 52.44
N ASN A 450 10.87 4.77 51.22
CA ASN A 450 10.77 6.21 51.00
C ASN A 450 9.31 6.71 50.83
N GLY A 451 8.32 5.81 50.86
CA GLY A 451 6.90 6.16 50.76
C GLY A 451 6.49 6.77 49.41
N LEU A 452 7.22 6.45 48.34
CA LEU A 452 7.00 7.05 47.01
C LEU A 452 5.99 6.23 46.19
N MET A 453 5.20 6.93 45.36
CA MET A 453 4.36 6.29 44.37
C MET A 453 5.17 6.05 43.10
N LEU A 454 5.20 4.81 42.61
CA LEU A 454 6.07 4.39 41.50
C LEU A 454 5.85 5.23 40.23
N SER A 455 4.59 5.55 39.90
CA SER A 455 4.26 6.41 38.75
C SER A 455 4.85 7.82 38.87
N VAL A 456 4.80 8.42 40.07
CA VAL A 456 5.31 9.79 40.30
C VAL A 456 6.84 9.81 40.20
N LEU A 457 7.51 8.75 40.66
CA LEU A 457 8.96 8.62 40.55
C LEU A 457 9.39 8.50 39.08
N ILE A 458 8.67 7.71 38.28
CA ILE A 458 8.95 7.53 36.85
C ILE A 458 8.68 8.81 36.07
N ASP A 459 7.57 9.50 36.34
CA ASP A 459 7.22 10.77 35.70
C ASP A 459 8.29 11.84 35.99
N SER A 460 8.76 11.94 37.25
CA SER A 460 9.82 12.88 37.65
C SER A 460 11.16 12.58 36.96
N ILE A 461 11.51 11.30 36.79
CA ILE A 461 12.72 10.88 36.06
C ILE A 461 12.59 11.23 34.58
N ASN A 462 11.45 10.88 33.96
CA ASN A 462 11.19 11.19 32.57
C ASN A 462 11.21 12.69 32.31
N GLU A 463 10.62 13.51 33.18
CA GLU A 463 10.63 14.98 33.06
C GLU A 463 12.05 15.55 33.10
N LYS A 464 12.88 15.10 34.06
CA LYS A 464 14.26 15.59 34.22
C LYS A 464 15.20 15.14 33.11
N LEU A 465 14.98 13.93 32.59
CA LEU A 465 15.75 13.39 31.49
C LEU A 465 15.21 13.85 30.13
N PHE A 466 14.02 14.45 30.07
CA PHE A 466 13.41 14.87 28.81
C PHE A 466 14.25 15.89 28.06
N ASP A 467 14.89 16.85 28.73
CA ASP A 467 15.74 17.84 28.05
C ASP A 467 17.02 17.21 27.46
N LEU A 468 17.48 16.10 28.03
CA LEU A 468 18.69 15.41 27.60
C LEU A 468 18.42 14.37 26.50
N PHE A 469 17.30 13.66 26.60
CA PHE A 469 16.93 12.57 25.69
C PHE A 469 15.88 12.99 24.65
N CYS A 470 15.18 14.11 24.87
CA CYS A 470 14.03 14.59 24.09
C CYS A 470 12.93 13.54 23.91
N ASP A 471 12.85 12.59 24.85
CA ASP A 471 11.94 11.44 24.83
C ASP A 471 11.74 10.89 26.25
N THR A 472 10.69 10.09 26.45
CA THR A 472 10.51 9.32 27.69
C THR A 472 11.49 8.16 27.73
N VAL A 473 12.23 8.03 28.82
CA VAL A 473 13.29 7.03 28.96
C VAL A 473 12.76 5.73 29.60
N LEU A 474 11.73 5.87 30.43
CA LEU A 474 11.02 4.79 31.11
C LEU A 474 9.57 4.72 30.63
N ILE A 475 9.11 3.52 30.29
CA ILE A 475 7.71 3.21 29.96
C ILE A 475 7.05 2.58 31.18
N PHE A 476 5.81 2.99 31.49
CA PHE A 476 5.05 2.46 32.62
C PHE A 476 3.58 2.28 32.25
N ASP A 477 3.18 1.02 32.03
CA ASP A 477 1.80 0.64 31.69
C ASP A 477 0.94 0.26 32.92
N GLY A 478 1.49 0.44 34.14
CA GLY A 478 0.78 0.21 35.40
C GLY A 478 1.24 -1.02 36.20
N ASP A 479 2.00 -1.93 35.59
CA ASP A 479 2.51 -3.14 36.23
C ASP A 479 4.00 -3.02 36.60
N GLU A 480 4.90 -2.89 35.61
CA GLU A 480 6.35 -2.76 35.82
C GLU A 480 6.96 -1.63 34.96
N PRO A 481 7.97 -0.90 35.46
CA PRO A 481 8.73 0.06 34.67
C PRO A 481 9.67 -0.65 33.71
N GLU A 482 9.55 -0.36 32.43
CA GLU A 482 10.44 -0.87 31.39
C GLU A 482 11.35 0.24 30.87
N LEU A 483 12.64 -0.07 30.76
CA LEU A 483 13.61 0.83 30.16
C LEU A 483 13.62 0.66 28.64
N ILE A 484 13.59 1.76 27.90
CA ILE A 484 13.73 1.69 26.43
C ILE A 484 15.17 1.29 26.09
N GLU A 485 15.31 0.15 25.41
CA GLU A 485 16.61 -0.48 25.06
C GLU A 485 17.57 0.50 24.35
N ASP A 486 17.03 1.42 23.53
CA ASP A 486 17.80 2.42 22.78
C ASP A 486 18.58 3.41 23.67
N TYR A 487 18.22 3.54 24.96
CA TYR A 487 18.82 4.49 25.91
C TYR A 487 19.66 3.83 27.02
N GLU A 488 19.72 2.49 27.11
CA GLU A 488 20.34 1.78 28.22
C GLU A 488 21.84 2.10 28.39
N ASP A 489 22.61 2.11 27.29
CA ASP A 489 24.04 2.40 27.33
C ASP A 489 24.36 3.88 27.58
N GLU A 490 23.48 4.79 27.12
CA GLU A 490 23.60 6.24 27.33
C GLU A 490 23.31 6.59 28.80
N LEU A 491 22.30 5.94 29.39
CA LEU A 491 21.98 6.03 30.81
C LEU A 491 23.07 5.45 31.70
N LYS A 492 23.70 4.32 31.33
CA LYS A 492 24.86 3.80 32.07
C LYS A 492 26.00 4.81 32.10
N ALA A 493 26.21 5.58 31.04
CA ALA A 493 27.27 6.59 31.00
C ALA A 493 26.96 7.88 31.79
N ILE A 494 25.68 8.11 32.11
CA ILE A 494 25.21 9.28 32.87
C ILE A 494 25.02 8.94 34.37
N ILE A 495 24.69 7.68 34.67
CA ILE A 495 24.38 7.17 36.02
C ILE A 495 25.58 6.43 36.67
N LEU A 496 26.70 6.24 35.94
CA LEU A 496 27.99 5.77 36.46
C LEU A 496 29.04 6.86 36.33
#